data_AF-A0A5T3EMD2-F1
#
_entry.id   AF-A0A5T3EMD2-F1
#
_cell.length_a   1.000
_cell.length_b   1.000
_cell.length_c   1.000
_cell.angle_alpha   90.00
_cell.angle_beta   90.00
_cell.angle_gamma   90.00
#
_symmetry.space_group_name_H-M   'P 1'
#
loop_
_entity.id
_entity.type
_entity.pdbx_description
1 polymer ?
#
loop_
_entity_poly.entity_id
_entity_poly.type
_entity_poly.pdbx_seq_one_letter_code
_entity_poly.pdbx_strand_id
1 'polypeptide(L)'
;MEKIKINIMERYLLLLDRFVDKLTQSGFAERETIEQSYLFCAGFYIKYQSEIERLTFSNREVVLNFLLLSYYCYINKIENDMIDKERMKSICSSLIDFIINNGSRTEKIYMHEKKKYSANILKKELSIKEKKKKIWTVII
;
A
#
# COMPACT_ATOMS: atom_id res chain seq x y z
N MET A 1 -21.38 -10.57 16.94
CA MET A 1 -20.05 -10.30 16.35
C MET A 1 -19.84 -8.80 16.33
N GLU A 2 -19.11 -8.27 17.32
CA GLU A 2 -18.65 -6.88 17.25
C GLU A 2 -17.71 -6.72 16.05
N LYS A 3 -17.90 -5.67 15.26
CA LYS A 3 -16.96 -5.34 14.17
C LYS A 3 -15.66 -4.88 14.81
N ILE A 4 -14.65 -5.75 14.84
CA ILE A 4 -13.29 -5.39 15.22
C ILE A 4 -12.84 -4.25 14.32
N LYS A 5 -12.61 -3.07 14.92
CA LYS A 5 -12.11 -1.89 14.20
C LYS A 5 -10.60 -2.03 14.01
N ILE A 6 -10.21 -2.77 12.97
CA ILE A 6 -8.81 -3.01 12.61
C ILE A 6 -8.17 -1.69 12.16
N ASN A 7 -6.98 -1.38 12.71
CA ASN A 7 -6.20 -0.20 12.33
C ASN A 7 -5.75 -0.30 10.87
N ILE A 8 -5.59 0.83 10.16
CA ILE A 8 -5.14 0.83 8.76
C ILE A 8 -3.79 0.11 8.56
N MET A 9 -2.90 0.19 9.56
CA MET A 9 -1.58 -0.45 9.55
C MET A 9 -1.68 -1.97 9.80
N GLU A 10 -2.57 -2.40 10.68
CA GLU A 10 -2.87 -3.82 10.90
C GLU A 10 -3.50 -4.42 9.63
N ARG A 11 -4.45 -3.70 9.04
CA ARG A 11 -5.09 -4.07 7.78
C ARG A 11 -4.09 -4.18 6.64
N TYR A 12 -3.11 -3.27 6.57
CA TYR A 12 -2.03 -3.33 5.60
C TYR A 12 -1.26 -4.64 5.70
N LEU A 13 -0.79 -5.02 6.90
CA LEU A 13 -0.02 -6.24 7.11
C LEU A 13 -0.82 -7.49 6.75
N LEU A 14 -2.09 -7.57 7.16
CA LEU A 14 -3.00 -8.67 6.82
C LEU A 14 -3.22 -8.81 5.31
N LEU A 15 -3.32 -7.69 4.60
CA LEU A 15 -3.51 -7.70 3.15
C LEU A 15 -2.22 -8.02 2.42
N LEU A 16 -1.07 -7.57 2.90
CA LEU A 16 0.23 -7.90 2.33
C LEU A 16 0.50 -9.41 2.44
N ASP A 17 0.29 -10.01 3.61
CA ASP A 17 0.47 -11.46 3.81
C ASP A 17 -0.40 -12.27 2.85
N ARG A 18 -1.70 -11.96 2.78
CA ARG A 18 -2.63 -12.61 1.83
C ARG A 18 -2.29 -12.36 0.37
N PHE A 19 -1.74 -11.19 0.04
CA PHE A 19 -1.34 -10.87 -1.32
C PHE A 19 -0.14 -11.71 -1.76
N VAL A 20 0.89 -11.80 -0.92
CA VAL A 20 2.05 -12.66 -1.14
C VAL A 20 1.62 -14.12 -1.26
N ASP A 21 0.74 -14.58 -0.36
CA ASP A 21 0.20 -15.94 -0.39
C ASP A 21 -0.43 -16.31 -1.73
N LYS A 22 -1.25 -15.40 -2.27
CA LYS A 22 -1.89 -15.60 -3.58
C LYS A 22 -0.90 -15.60 -4.73
N LEU A 23 0.15 -14.77 -4.69
CA LEU A 23 1.19 -14.77 -5.73
C LEU A 23 1.96 -16.08 -5.72
N THR A 24 2.37 -16.56 -4.55
CA THR A 24 3.05 -17.84 -4.38
C THR A 24 2.17 -19.01 -4.86
N GLN A 25 0.90 -19.03 -4.47
CA GLN A 25 -0.06 -20.05 -4.94
C GLN A 25 -0.29 -20.01 -6.46
N SER A 26 -0.16 -18.83 -7.07
CA SER A 26 -0.29 -18.65 -8.52
C SER A 26 0.99 -19.01 -9.29
N GLY A 27 2.04 -19.48 -8.60
CA GLY A 27 3.28 -19.95 -9.23
C GLY A 27 4.23 -18.83 -9.68
N PHE A 28 4.09 -17.61 -9.14
CA PHE A 28 5.01 -16.51 -9.45
C PHE A 28 6.42 -16.84 -8.95
N ALA A 29 7.43 -16.46 -9.73
CA ALA A 29 8.80 -16.58 -9.28
C ALA A 29 9.05 -15.66 -8.08
N GLU A 30 9.95 -16.04 -7.17
CA GLU A 30 10.23 -15.28 -5.94
C GLU A 30 10.53 -13.80 -6.23
N ARG A 31 11.37 -13.52 -7.22
CA ARG A 31 11.69 -12.15 -7.65
C ARG A 31 10.44 -11.37 -8.08
N GLU A 32 9.56 -11.99 -8.85
CA GLU A 32 8.33 -11.35 -9.31
C GLU A 32 7.38 -11.11 -8.13
N THR A 33 7.27 -12.07 -7.22
CA THR A 33 6.50 -11.93 -5.98
C THR A 33 6.98 -10.73 -5.17
N ILE A 34 8.29 -10.56 -5.00
CA ILE A 34 8.87 -9.42 -4.29
C ILE A 34 8.59 -8.10 -5.02
N GLU A 35 8.79 -8.04 -6.35
CA GLU A 35 8.55 -6.83 -7.14
C GLU A 35 7.06 -6.41 -7.10
N GLN A 36 6.13 -7.37 -7.20
CA GLN A 36 4.69 -7.11 -7.09
C GLN A 36 4.29 -6.72 -5.66
N SER A 37 4.91 -7.32 -4.65
CA SER A 37 4.68 -6.98 -3.25
C SER A 37 5.15 -5.57 -2.94
N TYR A 38 6.28 -5.14 -3.50
CA TYR A 38 6.71 -3.74 -3.41
C TYR A 38 5.68 -2.77 -4.04
N LEU A 39 5.15 -3.10 -5.22
CA LEU A 39 4.09 -2.31 -5.87
C LEU A 39 2.82 -2.24 -5.01
N PHE A 40 2.46 -3.35 -4.36
CA PHE A 40 1.38 -3.39 -3.38
C PHE A 40 1.63 -2.41 -2.23
N CYS A 41 2.82 -2.44 -1.62
CA CYS A 41 3.19 -1.54 -0.53
C CYS A 41 3.10 -0.07 -0.94
N ALA A 42 3.68 0.27 -2.09
CA ALA A 42 3.64 1.62 -2.64
C ALA A 42 2.19 2.08 -2.92
N GLY A 43 1.41 1.24 -3.59
CA GLY A 43 0.01 1.54 -3.91
C GLY A 43 -0.87 1.69 -2.67
N PHE A 44 -0.64 0.86 -1.64
CA PHE A 44 -1.36 0.95 -0.38
C PHE A 44 -1.06 2.28 0.31
N TYR A 45 0.22 2.63 0.45
CA TYR A 45 0.64 3.90 1.04
C TYR A 45 0.03 5.10 0.31
N ILE A 46 0.15 5.16 -1.02
CA ILE A 46 -0.38 6.26 -1.83
C ILE A 46 -1.90 6.41 -1.64
N LYS A 47 -2.62 5.30 -1.63
CA LYS A 47 -4.09 5.30 -1.51
C LYS A 47 -4.57 5.79 -0.15
N TYR A 48 -3.88 5.39 0.92
CA TYR A 48 -4.29 5.65 2.31
C TYR A 48 -3.42 6.71 3.00
N GLN A 49 -2.64 7.49 2.23
CA GLN A 49 -1.68 8.45 2.76
C GLN A 49 -2.31 9.40 3.80
N SER A 50 -3.52 9.91 3.54
CA SER A 50 -4.22 10.83 4.46
C SER A 50 -4.64 10.19 5.79
N GLU A 51 -4.79 8.87 5.83
CA GLU A 51 -5.13 8.10 7.04
C GLU A 51 -3.87 7.62 7.78
N ILE A 52 -2.76 7.49 7.05
CA ILE A 52 -1.45 7.02 7.56
C ILE A 52 -0.62 8.19 8.09
N GLU A 53 -0.64 9.37 7.44
CA GLU A 53 0.21 10.52 7.79
C GLU A 53 -0.49 11.57 8.66
N ARG A 54 0.01 11.73 9.90
CA ARG A 54 0.40 13.05 10.44
C ARG A 54 1.91 13.31 10.34
N LEU A 55 2.68 12.30 9.94
CA LEU A 55 4.14 12.31 9.86
C LEU A 55 4.54 12.46 8.40
N THR A 56 5.10 13.60 8.02
CA THR A 56 5.66 13.79 6.68
C THR A 56 6.92 12.93 6.54
N PHE A 57 6.83 11.79 5.86
CA PHE A 57 8.04 11.12 5.41
C PHE A 57 8.74 12.00 4.36
N SER A 58 10.07 12.13 4.44
CA SER A 58 10.81 12.69 3.31
C SER A 58 10.53 11.83 2.08
N ASN A 59 10.46 12.41 0.87
CA ASN A 59 10.09 11.65 -0.33
C ASN A 59 11.01 10.45 -0.63
N ARG A 60 12.20 10.42 -0.02
CA ARG A 60 13.13 9.30 -0.10
C ARG A 60 12.72 8.22 0.89
N GLU A 61 12.73 6.97 0.45
CA GLU A 61 12.50 5.80 1.30
C GLU A 61 11.11 5.75 1.96
N VAL A 62 10.11 6.48 1.44
CA VAL A 62 8.74 6.51 1.99
C VAL A 62 8.17 5.10 2.19
N VAL A 63 8.29 4.24 1.18
CA VAL A 63 7.76 2.87 1.24
C VAL A 63 8.50 2.02 2.28
N LEU A 64 9.82 2.23 2.42
CA LEU A 64 10.62 1.55 3.44
C LEU A 64 10.19 2.00 4.84
N ASN A 65 10.11 3.31 5.08
CA ASN A 65 9.69 3.86 6.35
C ASN A 65 8.26 3.42 6.74
N PHE A 66 7.36 3.38 5.76
CA PHE A 66 6.01 2.85 5.94
C PHE A 66 6.00 1.36 6.31
N LEU A 67 6.82 0.54 5.63
CA LEU A 67 6.95 -0.89 5.92
C LEU A 67 7.53 -1.12 7.33
N LEU A 68 8.56 -0.36 7.71
CA LEU A 68 9.17 -0.44 9.03
C LEU A 68 8.19 -0.01 10.13
N LEU A 69 7.50 1.13 9.94
CA LEU A 69 6.51 1.63 10.90
C LEU A 69 5.37 0.63 11.10
N SER A 70 4.81 0.10 10.01
CA SER A 70 3.73 -0.89 10.09
C SER A 70 4.19 -2.16 10.79
N TYR A 71 5.30 -2.74 10.36
CA TYR A 71 5.80 -3.98 10.95
C TYR A 71 6.14 -3.80 12.43
N TYR A 72 7.04 -2.88 12.79
CA TYR A 72 7.52 -2.76 14.18
C TYR A 72 6.46 -2.27 15.17
N CYS A 73 5.53 -1.41 14.76
CA CYS A 73 4.56 -0.83 15.69
C CYS A 73 3.20 -1.55 15.72
N TYR A 74 2.89 -2.39 14.72
CA TYR A 74 1.54 -2.96 14.58
C TYR A 74 1.49 -4.48 14.45
N ILE A 75 2.56 -5.19 14.08
CA ILE A 75 2.50 -6.66 13.93
C ILE A 75 2.06 -7.37 15.21
N ASN A 76 2.52 -6.90 16.37
CA ASN A 76 2.19 -7.49 17.67
C ASN A 76 0.77 -7.19 18.15
N LYS A 77 0.08 -6.24 17.51
CA LYS A 77 -1.33 -5.92 17.79
C LYS A 77 -2.29 -6.84 17.04
N ILE A 78 -1.77 -7.61 16.08
CA ILE A 78 -2.55 -8.60 15.32
C ILE A 78 -2.52 -9.93 16.09
N GLU A 79 -3.69 -10.56 16.22
CA GLU A 79 -3.86 -11.88 16.82
C GLU A 79 -3.10 -12.94 16.01
N ASN A 80 -2.52 -13.93 16.70
CA ASN A 80 -1.62 -14.92 16.07
C ASN A 80 -2.33 -15.85 15.08
N ASP A 81 -3.64 -16.03 15.22
CA ASP A 81 -4.47 -16.81 14.31
C ASP A 81 -4.80 -16.06 13.01
N MET A 82 -4.68 -14.73 13.01
CA MET A 82 -4.94 -13.90 11.84
C MET A 82 -3.73 -13.74 10.91
N ILE A 83 -2.51 -13.90 11.44
CA ILE A 83 -1.27 -13.73 10.68
C ILE A 83 -0.15 -14.61 11.24
N ASP A 84 0.57 -15.28 10.35
CA ASP A 84 1.84 -15.93 10.69
C ASP A 84 2.94 -14.86 10.81
N LYS A 85 3.34 -14.58 12.05
CA LYS A 85 4.33 -13.54 12.36
C LYS A 85 5.74 -13.89 11.88
N GLU A 86 6.11 -15.17 11.83
CA GLU A 86 7.43 -15.59 11.33
C GLU A 86 7.49 -15.45 9.81
N ARG A 87 6.43 -15.89 9.12
CA ARG A 87 6.29 -15.66 7.68
C ARG A 87 6.31 -14.16 7.36
N MET A 88 5.55 -13.36 8.10
CA MET A 88 5.50 -11.91 7.88
C MET A 88 6.88 -11.26 8.08
N LYS A 89 7.67 -11.73 9.05
CA LYS A 89 9.07 -11.30 9.22
C LYS A 89 9.89 -11.57 7.98
N SER A 90 9.80 -12.77 7.41
CA SER A 90 10.52 -13.16 6.17
C SER A 90 10.10 -12.29 4.97
N ILE A 91 8.80 -12.05 4.81
CA ILE A 91 8.26 -11.17 3.75
C ILE A 91 8.83 -9.74 3.91
N CYS A 92 8.76 -9.17 5.11
CA CYS A 92 9.29 -7.84 5.39
C CYS A 92 10.79 -7.76 5.14
N SER A 93 11.58 -8.73 5.59
CA SER A 93 13.02 -8.77 5.35
C SER A 93 13.35 -8.77 3.86
N SER A 94 12.68 -9.63 3.08
CA SER A 94 12.89 -9.71 1.62
C SER A 94 12.54 -8.40 0.90
N LEU A 95 11.47 -7.73 1.36
CA LEU A 95 11.08 -6.41 0.84
C LEU A 95 12.10 -5.33 1.21
N ILE A 96 12.62 -5.33 2.44
CA ILE A 96 13.65 -4.39 2.90
C ILE A 96 14.91 -4.56 2.05
N ASP A 97 15.38 -5.80 1.88
CA ASP A 97 16.57 -6.11 1.07
C ASP A 97 16.35 -5.68 -0.38
N PHE A 98 15.18 -5.94 -0.94
CA PHE A 98 14.83 -5.47 -2.28
C PHE A 98 14.89 -3.94 -2.40
N ILE A 99 14.32 -3.21 -1.43
CA ILE A 99 14.30 -1.75 -1.47
C ILE A 99 15.72 -1.17 -1.35
N ILE A 100 16.52 -1.66 -0.39
CA ILE A 100 17.90 -1.21 -0.17
C ILE A 100 18.75 -1.47 -1.40
N ASN A 101 18.68 -2.69 -1.97
CA ASN A 101 19.47 -3.07 -3.13
C ASN A 101 19.02 -2.37 -4.44
N ASN A 102 17.83 -1.77 -4.47
CA ASN A 102 17.25 -1.16 -5.66
C ASN A 102 16.79 0.30 -5.45
N GLY A 103 17.35 1.04 -4.49
CA GLY A 103 16.84 2.34 -4.02
C GLY A 103 16.43 3.33 -5.12
N SER A 104 17.29 3.55 -6.13
CA SER A 104 16.99 4.44 -7.27
C SER A 104 15.80 3.95 -8.11
N ARG A 105 15.70 2.64 -8.34
CA ARG A 105 14.62 2.02 -9.13
C ARG A 105 13.31 2.08 -8.36
N THR A 106 13.31 1.75 -7.07
CA THR A 106 12.12 1.78 -6.22
C THR A 106 11.60 3.20 -6.04
N GLU A 107 12.46 4.19 -5.83
CA GLU A 107 12.04 5.61 -5.76
C GLU A 107 11.35 6.06 -7.06
N LYS A 108 11.91 5.73 -8.24
CA LYS A 108 11.29 6.04 -9.54
C LYS A 108 9.91 5.40 -9.70
N ILE A 109 9.78 4.13 -9.31
CA ILE A 109 8.50 3.41 -9.36
C ILE A 109 7.46 4.07 -8.46
N TYR A 110 7.83 4.38 -7.22
CA TYR A 110 6.93 5.08 -6.29
C TYR A 110 6.47 6.43 -6.84
N MET A 111 7.39 7.25 -7.35
CA MET A 111 7.05 8.56 -7.92
C MET A 111 6.13 8.44 -9.16
N HIS A 112 6.37 7.43 -9.99
CA HIS A 112 5.50 7.13 -11.13
C HIS A 112 4.08 6.76 -10.70
N GLU A 113 3.93 5.80 -9.78
CA GLU A 113 2.61 5.37 -9.30
C GLU A 113 1.88 6.48 -8.55
N LYS A 114 2.61 7.32 -7.78
CA LYS A 114 2.04 8.50 -7.12
C LYS A 114 1.46 9.48 -8.13
N LYS A 115 2.24 9.83 -9.17
CA LYS A 115 1.78 10.73 -10.25
C LYS A 115 0.56 10.17 -10.98
N LYS A 116 0.58 8.88 -11.30
CA LYS A 116 -0.54 8.16 -11.94
C LYS A 116 -1.79 8.18 -11.07
N TYR A 117 -1.67 7.95 -9.76
CA TYR A 117 -2.77 8.03 -8.82
C TYR A 117 -3.36 9.44 -8.76
N SER A 118 -2.52 10.47 -8.57
CA SER A 118 -2.97 11.87 -8.55
C SER A 118 -3.71 12.27 -9.82
N ALA A 119 -3.20 11.88 -11.00
CA ALA A 119 -3.87 12.14 -12.27
C ALA A 119 -5.24 11.44 -12.36
N ASN A 120 -5.36 10.21 -11.85
CA ASN A 120 -6.63 9.48 -11.83
C ASN A 120 -7.65 10.09 -10.88
N ILE A 121 -7.24 10.61 -9.73
CA ILE A 121 -8.12 11.34 -8.80
C ILE A 121 -8.65 12.61 -9.48
N LEU A 122 -7.78 13.42 -10.08
CA LEU A 122 -8.18 14.63 -10.81
C LEU A 122 -9.17 14.33 -11.94
N LYS A 123 -8.92 13.29 -12.73
CA LYS A 123 -9.86 12.85 -13.80
C LYS A 123 -11.23 12.50 -13.25
N LYS A 124 -11.29 11.78 -12.12
CA LYS A 124 -12.57 11.42 -11.47
C LYS A 124 -13.30 12.66 -10.97
N GLU A 125 -12.61 13.59 -10.34
CA GLU A 125 -13.19 14.84 -9.84
C GLU A 125 -13.75 15.71 -10.96
N LEU A 126 -13.03 15.83 -12.07
CA LEU A 126 -13.49 16.54 -13.27
C LEU A 126 -14.76 15.89 -13.85
N SER A 127 -14.78 14.56 -13.99
CA SER A 127 -15.97 13.84 -14.48
C SER A 127 -17.19 14.05 -13.57
N ILE A 128 -17.00 14.08 -12.25
CA ILE A 128 -18.09 14.34 -11.29
C ILE A 128 -18.60 15.78 -11.43
N LYS A 129 -17.71 16.77 -11.58
CA LYS A 129 -18.07 18.17 -11.79
C LYS A 129 -18.86 18.36 -13.09
N GLU A 130 -18.45 17.71 -14.17
CA GLU A 130 -19.17 17.74 -15.46
C GLU A 130 -20.57 17.13 -15.36
N LYS A 131 -20.71 15.96 -14.72
CA LYS A 131 -22.01 15.32 -14.48
C LYS A 131 -22.94 16.22 -13.67
N LYS A 132 -22.42 16.84 -12.59
CA LYS A 132 -23.18 17.81 -11.81
C LYS A 132 -23.64 18.98 -12.69
N LYS A 133 -22.73 19.62 -13.42
CA LYS A 133 -23.08 20.74 -14.31
C LYS A 133 -24.20 20.39 -15.30
N LYS A 134 -24.13 19.21 -15.93
CA LYS A 134 -25.20 18.71 -16.83
C LYS A 134 -26.55 18.56 -16.11
N ILE A 135 -26.57 18.00 -14.90
CA ILE A 135 -27.80 17.87 -14.10
C ILE A 135 -28.40 19.26 -13.80
N TRP A 136 -27.57 20.22 -13.38
CA TRP A 136 -28.03 21.59 -13.11
C TRP A 136 -28.58 22.28 -14.37
N THR A 137 -28.01 22.03 -15.54
CA THR A 137 -28.52 22.59 -16.82
C THR A 137 -29.84 21.96 -17.27
N VAL A 138 -30.20 20.75 -16.79
CA VAL A 138 -31.47 20.08 -17.13
C VAL A 138 -32.61 20.48 -16.18
N ILE A 139 -32.27 21.02 -14.99
CA ILE A 139 -33.25 21.41 -13.96
C ILE A 139 -33.70 22.87 -14.11
N ILE A 140 -33.02 23.68 -14.95
CA ILE A 140 -33.35 25.07 -15.28
C ILE A 140 -33.99 25.09 -16.67
#